data_AF-A0A523Q3W8-F1
#
_entry.id   AF-A0A523Q3W8-F1
#
_cell.length_a   1.000
_cell.length_b   1.000
_cell.length_c   1.000
_cell.angle_alpha   90.00
_cell.angle_beta   90.00
_cell.angle_gamma   90.00
#
_symmetry.space_group_name_H-M   'P 1'
#
loop_
_entity.id
_entity.type
_entity.pdbx_description
1 polymer ?
#
loop_
_entity_poly.entity_id
_entity_poly.type
_entity_poly.pdbx_seq_one_letter_code
_entity_poly.pdbx_strand_id
1 'polypeptide(L)'
;MRGQAGLWKESDALLKANLIKSHSPYYLMSQLGSNAKKQGRTADALDWYSQAFAKSEGPATRLQWGSSYLSALVDMAPQDSKRIEQTASQLITEAANQQGAFYERSARSLQRVGQKLAAWNGKGEHKDVIQRLRQQITPVCAKLPAEGGQKAVCEGVIKA
;
A
#
# COMPACT_ATOMS: atom_id res chain seq x y z
N MET A 1 8.99 -30.73 -7.37
CA MET A 1 9.03 -29.37 -6.77
C MET A 1 10.39 -28.94 -6.18
N ARG A 2 11.48 -29.72 -6.28
CA ARG A 2 12.80 -29.29 -5.73
C ARG A 2 13.48 -28.15 -6.53
N GLY A 3 13.26 -28.06 -7.84
CA GLY A 3 13.88 -27.03 -8.69
C GLY A 3 13.38 -25.60 -8.41
N GLN A 4 12.08 -25.41 -8.20
CA GLN A 4 11.52 -24.07 -7.91
C GLN A 4 11.99 -23.53 -6.55
N ALA A 5 12.10 -24.39 -5.54
CA ALA A 5 12.64 -24.00 -4.23
C ALA A 5 14.10 -23.50 -4.31
N GLY A 6 14.93 -24.12 -5.17
CA GLY A 6 16.29 -23.66 -5.45
C GLY A 6 16.33 -22.26 -6.09
N LEU A 7 15.49 -22.02 -7.10
CA LEU A 7 15.39 -20.74 -7.80
C LEU A 7 14.95 -19.59 -6.87
N TRP A 8 14.03 -19.85 -5.93
CA TRP A 8 13.63 -18.84 -4.94
C TRP A 8 14.78 -18.45 -4.01
N LYS A 9 15.56 -19.44 -3.55
CA LYS A 9 16.70 -19.20 -2.65
C LYS A 9 17.79 -18.37 -3.34
N GLU A 10 18.11 -18.70 -4.59
CA GLU A 10 19.08 -17.96 -5.41
C GLU A 10 18.59 -16.55 -5.71
N SER A 11 17.31 -16.40 -6.07
CA SER A 11 16.67 -15.09 -6.29
C SER A 11 16.76 -14.21 -5.04
N ASP A 12 16.34 -14.73 -3.88
CA ASP A 12 16.39 -13.98 -2.62
C ASP A 12 17.83 -13.60 -2.23
N ALA A 13 18.80 -14.49 -2.45
CA ALA A 13 20.20 -14.22 -2.18
C ALA A 13 20.74 -13.10 -3.08
N LEU A 14 20.45 -13.14 -4.38
CA LEU A 14 20.86 -12.12 -5.33
C LEU A 14 20.22 -10.76 -5.00
N LEU A 15 18.91 -10.73 -4.71
CA LEU A 15 18.21 -9.49 -4.36
C LEU A 15 18.80 -8.87 -3.08
N LYS A 16 19.03 -9.68 -2.04
CA LYS A 16 19.62 -9.21 -0.77
C LYS A 16 21.03 -8.67 -0.95
N ALA A 17 21.88 -9.35 -1.72
CA ALA A 17 23.25 -8.91 -1.98
C ALA A 17 23.31 -7.55 -2.70
N ASN A 18 22.28 -7.20 -3.47
CA ASN A 18 22.20 -5.94 -4.21
C ASN A 18 21.53 -4.80 -3.43
N LEU A 19 20.87 -5.06 -2.28
CA LEU A 19 20.21 -4.01 -1.49
C LEU A 19 21.17 -2.90 -1.07
N ILE A 20 22.36 -3.26 -0.59
CA ILE A 20 23.38 -2.32 -0.08
C ILE A 20 23.89 -1.39 -1.19
N LYS A 21 23.87 -1.84 -2.44
CA LYS A 21 24.40 -1.12 -3.60
C LYS A 21 23.33 -0.32 -4.35
N SER A 22 22.06 -0.46 -3.99
CA SER A 22 20.94 0.11 -4.74
C SER A 22 20.60 1.51 -4.25
N HIS A 23 20.53 2.47 -5.18
CA HIS A 23 19.98 3.80 -4.95
C HIS A 23 18.45 3.81 -4.79
N SER A 24 17.77 2.69 -5.08
CA SER A 24 16.32 2.56 -4.96
C SER A 24 15.97 1.18 -4.42
N PRO A 25 16.36 0.88 -3.16
CA PRO A 25 16.31 -0.47 -2.60
C PRO A 25 14.86 -0.99 -2.46
N TYR A 26 13.88 -0.09 -2.42
CA TYR A 26 12.45 -0.42 -2.33
C TYR A 26 11.94 -1.30 -3.49
N TYR A 27 12.55 -1.23 -4.69
CA TYR A 27 12.22 -2.16 -5.78
C TYR A 27 12.65 -3.60 -5.48
N LEU A 28 13.83 -3.78 -4.90
CA LEU A 28 14.36 -5.10 -4.55
C LEU A 28 13.62 -5.66 -3.34
N MET A 29 13.30 -4.80 -2.36
CA MET A 29 12.49 -5.16 -1.19
C MET A 29 11.10 -5.65 -1.61
N SER A 30 10.42 -4.96 -2.52
CA SER A 30 9.13 -5.45 -3.03
C SER A 30 9.22 -6.81 -3.74
N GLN A 31 10.30 -7.04 -4.50
CA GLN A 31 10.53 -8.33 -5.14
C GLN A 31 10.74 -9.44 -4.10
N LEU A 32 11.51 -9.17 -3.05
CA LEU A 32 11.68 -10.08 -1.92
C LEU A 32 10.33 -10.37 -1.23
N GLY A 33 9.48 -9.35 -1.06
CA GLY A 33 8.12 -9.51 -0.52
C GLY A 33 7.23 -10.38 -1.41
N SER A 34 7.31 -10.19 -2.73
CA SER A 34 6.58 -11.00 -3.72
C SER A 34 7.04 -12.46 -3.71
N ASN A 35 8.35 -12.70 -3.64
CA ASN A 35 8.93 -14.04 -3.53
C ASN A 35 8.49 -14.74 -2.25
N ALA A 36 8.47 -14.03 -1.13
CA ALA A 36 7.99 -14.55 0.15
C ALA A 36 6.49 -14.87 0.11
N LYS A 37 5.67 -13.98 -0.47
CA LYS A 37 4.22 -14.18 -0.65
C LYS A 37 3.93 -15.45 -1.47
N LYS A 38 4.63 -15.65 -2.60
CA LYS A 38 4.48 -16.84 -3.45
C LYS A 38 4.86 -18.15 -2.76
N GLN A 39 5.70 -18.08 -1.73
CA GLN A 39 6.12 -19.22 -0.93
C GLN A 39 5.30 -19.39 0.37
N GLY A 40 4.25 -18.58 0.58
CA GLY A 40 3.43 -18.63 1.81
C GLY A 40 4.15 -18.10 3.06
N ARG A 41 5.30 -17.43 2.91
CA ARG A 41 6.05 -16.84 4.02
C ARG A 41 5.47 -15.48 4.40
N THR A 42 4.32 -15.49 5.08
CA THR A 42 3.55 -14.26 5.38
C THR A 42 4.34 -13.21 6.15
N ALA A 43 5.02 -13.61 7.24
CA ALA A 43 5.79 -12.66 8.05
C ALA A 43 6.87 -11.96 7.21
N ASP A 44 7.67 -12.74 6.46
CA ASP A 44 8.73 -12.22 5.60
C ASP A 44 8.17 -11.31 4.50
N ALA A 45 7.04 -11.68 3.89
CA ALA A 45 6.41 -10.88 2.84
C ALA A 45 5.99 -9.51 3.38
N LEU A 46 5.30 -9.48 4.52
CA LEU A 46 4.84 -8.24 5.14
C LEU A 46 5.99 -7.37 5.64
N ASP A 47 7.06 -7.98 6.14
CA ASP A 47 8.28 -7.26 6.53
C ASP A 47 8.92 -6.58 5.32
N TRP A 48 9.12 -7.31 4.21
CA TRP A 48 9.70 -6.74 3.00
C TRP A 48 8.85 -5.64 2.36
N TYR A 49 7.53 -5.81 2.30
CA TYR A 49 6.65 -4.74 1.81
C TYR A 49 6.65 -3.52 2.74
N SER A 50 6.71 -3.72 4.06
CA SER A 50 6.84 -2.63 5.03
C SER A 50 8.15 -1.86 4.83
N GLN A 51 9.27 -2.56 4.64
CA GLN A 51 10.57 -1.94 4.36
C GLN A 51 10.57 -1.20 3.01
N ALA A 52 9.98 -1.80 1.97
CA ALA A 52 9.83 -1.15 0.67
C ALA A 52 9.05 0.16 0.78
N PHE A 53 7.94 0.14 1.52
CA PHE A 53 7.18 1.36 1.80
C PHE A 53 8.02 2.35 2.61
N ALA A 54 8.65 1.96 3.71
CA ALA A 54 9.44 2.86 4.55
C ALA A 54 10.62 3.51 3.80
N LYS A 55 11.28 2.79 2.90
CA LYS A 55 12.42 3.28 2.11
C LYS A 55 12.04 3.94 0.78
N SER A 56 10.76 3.96 0.43
CA SER A 56 10.32 4.61 -0.79
C SER A 56 10.39 6.13 -0.68
N GLU A 57 10.85 6.76 -1.76
CA GLU A 57 11.11 8.20 -1.83
C GLU A 57 10.36 8.84 -3.01
N GLY A 58 9.87 10.05 -2.79
CA GLY A 58 9.08 10.80 -3.76
C GLY A 58 7.57 10.60 -3.57
N PRO A 59 6.76 11.67 -3.73
CA PRO A 59 5.32 11.68 -3.44
C PRO A 59 4.54 10.47 -3.99
N ALA A 60 4.55 10.31 -5.31
CA ALA A 60 3.77 9.28 -5.98
C ALA A 60 4.34 7.86 -5.76
N THR A 61 5.66 7.75 -5.64
CA THR A 61 6.35 6.48 -5.36
C THR A 61 5.94 5.95 -4.00
N ARG A 62 5.89 6.84 -3.00
CA ARG A 62 5.41 6.51 -1.67
C ARG A 62 3.97 6.00 -1.67
N LEU A 63 3.06 6.69 -2.35
CA LEU A 63 1.67 6.22 -2.49
C LEU A 63 1.57 4.86 -3.19
N GLN A 64 2.42 4.61 -4.20
CA GLN A 64 2.47 3.33 -4.89
C GLN A 64 2.92 2.18 -3.98
N TRP A 65 4.01 2.38 -3.22
CA TRP A 65 4.53 1.34 -2.32
C TRP A 65 3.65 1.13 -1.10
N GLY A 66 3.07 2.19 -0.54
CA GLY A 66 2.10 2.08 0.54
C GLY A 66 0.83 1.37 0.09
N SER A 67 0.32 1.66 -1.11
CA SER A 67 -0.80 0.93 -1.72
C SER A 67 -0.50 -0.57 -1.87
N SER A 68 0.73 -0.92 -2.26
CA SER A 68 1.18 -2.31 -2.38
C SER A 68 1.26 -3.01 -1.01
N TYR A 69 1.80 -2.34 -0.01
CA TYR A 69 1.90 -2.87 1.35
C TYR A 69 0.53 -3.03 2.02
N LEU A 70 -0.37 -2.04 1.90
CA LEU A 70 -1.75 -2.17 2.39
C LEU A 70 -2.46 -3.36 1.73
N SER A 71 -2.30 -3.53 0.42
CA SER A 71 -2.87 -4.67 -0.30
C SER A 71 -2.35 -6.00 0.26
N ALA A 72 -1.06 -6.09 0.56
CA ALA A 72 -0.47 -7.27 1.18
C ALA A 72 -1.01 -7.52 2.60
N LEU A 73 -1.19 -6.47 3.41
CA LEU A 73 -1.81 -6.58 4.74
C LEU A 73 -3.23 -7.13 4.66
N VAL A 74 -4.07 -6.56 3.80
CA VAL A 74 -5.45 -7.02 3.61
C VAL A 74 -5.50 -8.47 3.10
N ASP A 75 -4.63 -8.84 2.16
CA ASP A 75 -4.61 -10.19 1.58
C ASP A 75 -4.09 -11.25 2.56
N MET A 76 -3.10 -10.91 3.38
CA MET A 76 -2.28 -11.90 4.12
C MET A 76 -2.45 -11.84 5.63
N ALA A 77 -2.96 -10.73 6.15
CA ALA A 77 -3.23 -10.52 7.58
C ALA A 77 -4.50 -9.67 7.79
N PRO A 78 -5.67 -10.06 7.23
CA PRO A 78 -6.92 -9.28 7.34
C PRO A 78 -7.39 -9.08 8.79
N GLN A 79 -6.96 -9.93 9.72
CA GLN A 79 -7.24 -9.80 11.14
C GLN A 79 -6.46 -8.67 11.82
N ASP A 80 -5.34 -8.21 11.24
CA ASP A 80 -4.53 -7.11 11.78
C ASP A 80 -5.13 -5.75 11.40
N SER A 81 -6.36 -5.53 11.89
CA SER A 81 -7.15 -4.33 11.63
C SER A 81 -6.39 -3.07 12.02
N LYS A 82 -5.62 -3.13 13.12
CA LYS A 82 -4.81 -2.00 13.62
C LYS A 82 -3.74 -1.60 12.60
N ARG A 83 -2.98 -2.55 12.06
CA ARG A 83 -1.92 -2.26 11.10
C ARG A 83 -2.46 -1.83 9.74
N ILE A 84 -3.60 -2.39 9.32
CA ILE A 84 -4.33 -1.96 8.11
C ILE A 84 -4.80 -0.51 8.27
N GLU A 85 -5.45 -0.18 9.38
CA GLU A 85 -5.94 1.18 9.68
C GLU A 85 -4.79 2.19 9.72
N GLN A 86 -3.71 1.87 10.44
CA GLN A 86 -2.53 2.74 10.53
C GLN A 86 -1.91 3.01 9.16
N THR A 87 -1.80 1.98 8.32
CA THR A 87 -1.22 2.11 6.98
C THR A 87 -2.12 2.96 6.07
N ALA A 88 -3.44 2.75 6.11
CA ALA A 88 -4.40 3.54 5.36
C ALA A 88 -4.42 5.02 5.82
N SER A 89 -4.38 5.24 7.14
CA SER A 89 -4.31 6.56 7.74
C SER A 89 -3.03 7.30 7.32
N GLN A 90 -1.88 6.62 7.32
CA GLN A 90 -0.62 7.18 6.81
C GLN A 90 -0.74 7.60 5.35
N LEU A 91 -1.34 6.76 4.49
CA LEU A 91 -1.52 7.09 3.07
C LEU A 91 -2.42 8.30 2.84
N ILE A 92 -3.47 8.47 3.66
CA ILE A 92 -4.32 9.67 3.63
C ILE A 92 -3.50 10.91 4.01
N THR A 93 -2.70 10.83 5.08
CA THR A 93 -1.84 11.95 5.51
C THR A 93 -0.78 12.28 4.46
N GLU A 94 -0.16 11.28 3.84
CA GLU A 94 0.81 11.51 2.76
C GLU A 94 0.13 12.15 1.54
N ALA A 95 -1.06 11.67 1.14
CA ALA A 95 -1.83 12.27 0.05
C ALA A 95 -2.24 13.72 0.34
N ALA A 96 -2.62 14.03 1.58
CA ALA A 96 -3.01 15.37 2.00
C ALA A 96 -1.87 16.40 1.88
N ASN A 97 -0.61 15.95 1.98
CA ASN A 97 0.58 16.78 1.93
C ASN A 97 1.22 16.84 0.52
N GLN A 98 0.56 16.28 -0.50
CA GLN A 98 1.12 16.16 -1.85
C GLN A 98 0.22 16.83 -2.88
N GLN A 99 0.78 17.78 -3.64
CA GLN A 99 0.09 18.31 -4.81
C GLN A 99 -0.08 17.19 -5.86
N GLY A 100 -1.29 17.06 -6.40
CA GLY A 100 -1.60 16.03 -7.41
C GLY A 100 -1.68 14.61 -6.85
N ALA A 101 -1.83 14.41 -5.53
CA ALA A 101 -2.04 13.08 -4.95
C ALA A 101 -3.27 12.35 -5.54
N PHE A 102 -4.26 13.11 -6.01
CA PHE A 102 -5.49 12.61 -6.61
C PHE A 102 -5.47 12.75 -8.15
N TYR A 103 -4.27 12.80 -8.73
CA TYR A 103 -4.07 12.81 -10.18
C TYR A 103 -3.20 11.62 -10.64
N GLU A 104 -3.44 11.15 -11.86
CA GLU A 104 -2.62 10.14 -12.55
C GLU A 104 -2.28 8.88 -11.72
N ARG A 105 -0.99 8.54 -11.59
CA ARG A 105 -0.54 7.33 -10.93
C ARG A 105 -0.78 7.33 -9.41
N SER A 106 -0.80 8.52 -8.80
CA SER A 106 -1.11 8.70 -7.38
C SER A 106 -2.57 8.38 -7.12
N ALA A 107 -3.47 8.93 -7.96
CA ALA A 107 -4.90 8.59 -7.95
C ALA A 107 -5.13 7.08 -8.06
N ARG A 108 -4.51 6.43 -9.04
CA ARG A 108 -4.64 4.97 -9.24
C ARG A 108 -4.18 4.17 -8.02
N SER A 109 -3.15 4.63 -7.32
CA SER A 109 -2.66 3.97 -6.09
C SER A 109 -3.64 4.11 -4.93
N LEU A 110 -4.23 5.29 -4.75
CA LEU A 110 -5.24 5.54 -3.72
C LEU A 110 -6.59 4.86 -4.04
N GLN A 111 -6.97 4.80 -5.32
CA GLN A 111 -8.16 4.04 -5.74
C GLN A 111 -8.03 2.55 -5.42
N ARG A 112 -6.84 1.95 -5.63
CA ARG A 112 -6.58 0.56 -5.23
C ARG A 112 -6.68 0.36 -3.71
N VAL A 113 -6.18 1.31 -2.92
CA VAL A 113 -6.33 1.31 -1.46
C VAL A 113 -7.81 1.28 -1.09
N GLY A 114 -8.59 2.18 -1.67
CA GLY A 114 -10.04 2.23 -1.50
C GLY A 114 -10.77 0.94 -1.81
N GLN A 115 -10.49 0.38 -2.98
CA GLN A 115 -11.06 -0.89 -3.43
C GLN A 115 -10.70 -2.04 -2.48
N LYS A 116 -9.45 -2.09 -1.99
CA LYS A 116 -9.04 -3.12 -1.04
C LYS A 116 -9.71 -2.99 0.31
N LEU A 117 -9.84 -1.78 0.84
CA LEU A 117 -10.55 -1.54 2.10
C LEU A 117 -12.05 -1.84 1.99
N ALA A 118 -12.68 -1.49 0.86
CA ALA A 118 -14.08 -1.82 0.59
C ALA A 118 -14.29 -3.34 0.52
N ALA A 119 -13.40 -4.06 -0.18
CA ALA A 119 -13.45 -5.53 -0.25
C ALA A 119 -13.22 -6.18 1.12
N TRP A 120 -12.26 -5.67 1.89
CA TRP A 120 -11.99 -6.11 3.26
C TRP A 120 -13.22 -5.94 4.15
N ASN A 121 -13.91 -4.80 4.06
CA ASN A 121 -15.16 -4.53 4.77
C ASN A 121 -16.42 -5.12 4.09
N GLY A 122 -16.30 -6.07 3.15
CA GLY A 122 -17.44 -6.56 2.36
C GLY A 122 -18.60 -7.14 3.18
N LYS A 123 -18.31 -7.67 4.39
CA LYS A 123 -19.31 -8.18 5.35
C LYS A 123 -19.73 -7.15 6.40
N GLY A 124 -19.12 -5.96 6.40
CA GLY A 124 -19.38 -4.93 7.39
C GLY A 124 -18.67 -5.11 8.73
N GLU A 125 -17.77 -6.09 8.85
CA GLU A 125 -17.04 -6.41 10.09
C GLU A 125 -16.01 -5.32 10.48
N HIS A 126 -15.64 -4.45 9.55
CA HIS A 126 -14.63 -3.41 9.74
C HIS A 126 -15.20 -1.99 9.57
N LYS A 127 -16.53 -1.83 9.70
CA LYS A 127 -17.23 -0.55 9.50
C LYS A 127 -16.64 0.59 10.32
N ASP A 128 -16.26 0.33 11.57
CA ASP A 128 -15.70 1.36 12.46
C ASP A 128 -14.36 1.89 11.94
N VAL A 129 -13.50 1.00 11.43
CA VAL A 129 -12.22 1.38 10.80
C VAL A 129 -12.49 2.22 9.55
N ILE A 130 -13.40 1.76 8.69
CA ILE A 130 -13.77 2.49 7.47
C ILE A 130 -14.34 3.87 7.80
N GLN A 131 -15.16 3.98 8.85
CA GLN A 131 -15.74 5.26 9.29
C GLN A 131 -14.66 6.24 9.78
N ARG A 132 -13.67 5.77 10.56
CA ARG A 132 -12.57 6.62 11.01
C ARG A 132 -11.71 7.11 9.84
N LEU A 133 -11.38 6.23 8.90
CA LEU A 133 -10.64 6.60 7.68
C LEU A 133 -11.42 7.59 6.81
N ARG A 134 -12.75 7.44 6.74
CA ARG A 134 -13.64 8.38 6.06
C ARG A 134 -13.60 9.76 6.73
N GLN A 135 -13.73 9.82 8.05
CA GLN A 135 -13.64 11.07 8.80
C GLN A 135 -12.29 11.76 8.59
N GLN A 136 -11.20 11.00 8.45
CA GLN A 136 -9.86 11.53 8.18
C GLN A 136 -9.73 12.11 6.76
N ILE A 137 -10.27 11.46 5.73
CA ILE A 137 -10.09 11.88 4.33
C ILE A 137 -11.07 13.00 3.91
N THR A 138 -12.27 13.08 4.49
CA THR A 138 -13.26 14.13 4.16
C THR A 138 -12.69 15.56 4.18
N PRO A 139 -11.99 16.03 5.24
CA PRO A 139 -11.40 17.38 5.23
C PRO A 139 -10.24 17.53 4.24
N VAL A 140 -9.61 16.44 3.80
CA VAL A 140 -8.60 16.47 2.73
C VAL A 140 -9.27 16.76 1.39
N CYS A 141 -10.36 16.05 1.08
CA CYS A 141 -11.10 16.24 -0.16
C CYS A 141 -11.77 17.61 -0.25
N ALA A 142 -12.26 18.14 0.89
CA ALA A 142 -12.90 19.46 0.96
C ALA A 142 -11.96 20.61 0.56
N LYS A 143 -10.63 20.43 0.69
CA LYS A 143 -9.61 21.42 0.32
C LYS A 143 -9.23 21.38 -1.16
N LEU A 144 -9.66 20.36 -1.90
CA LEU A 144 -9.34 20.22 -3.32
C LEU A 144 -10.25 21.14 -4.16
N PRO A 145 -9.73 21.72 -5.24
CA PRO A 145 -10.55 22.47 -6.18
C PRO A 145 -11.64 21.58 -6.77
N ALA A 146 -12.83 22.14 -6.97
CA ALA A 146 -13.94 21.44 -7.63
C ALA A 146 -13.63 21.14 -9.10
N GLU A 147 -12.81 21.99 -9.72
CA GLU A 147 -12.36 21.85 -11.11
C GLU A 147 -11.23 20.82 -11.24
N GLY A 148 -11.15 20.15 -12.39
CA GLY A 148 -10.09 19.19 -12.68
C GLY A 148 -10.25 17.79 -12.07
N GLY A 149 -11.43 17.47 -11.51
CA GLY A 149 -11.83 16.09 -11.16
C GLY A 149 -11.15 15.46 -9.94
N GLN A 150 -10.12 16.09 -9.36
CA GLN A 150 -9.37 15.56 -8.22
C GLN A 150 -10.22 15.38 -6.97
N LYS A 151 -11.17 16.31 -6.72
CA LYS A 151 -12.10 16.21 -5.59
C LYS A 151 -12.95 14.94 -5.66
N ALA A 152 -13.54 14.64 -6.82
CA ALA A 152 -14.32 13.43 -7.02
C ALA A 152 -13.47 12.15 -6.87
N VAL A 153 -12.21 12.17 -7.34
CA VAL A 153 -11.27 11.05 -7.12
C VAL A 153 -11.01 10.85 -5.63
N CYS A 154 -10.76 11.93 -4.87
CA CYS A 154 -10.52 11.89 -3.43
C CYS A 154 -11.72 11.33 -2.66
N GLU A 155 -12.92 11.86 -2.93
CA GLU A 155 -14.18 11.42 -2.30
C GLU A 155 -14.48 9.94 -2.62
N GLY A 156 -14.03 9.46 -3.77
CA GLY A 156 -14.15 8.06 -4.19
C GLY A 156 -13.12 7.10 -3.57
N VAL A 157 -12.11 7.58 -2.83
CA VAL A 157 -11.07 6.72 -2.24
C VAL A 157 -11.67 5.84 -1.14
N ILE A 158 -12.35 6.41 -0.13
CA ILE A 158 -12.97 5.60 0.94
C ILE A 158 -14.48 5.55 0.72
N LYS A 159 -14.94 4.46 0.10
CA LYS A 159 -16.37 4.26 -0.22
C LYS A 159 -17.22 4.01 1.04
N ALA A 160 -18.49 4.38 0.93
CA ALA A 160 -19.48 4.23 1.98
C ALA A 160 -19.83 2.76 2.25
#